data_AF-A0A835ME98-F1
#
_entry.id   AF-A0A835ME98-F1
#
_cell.length_a   1.000
_cell.length_b   1.000
_cell.length_c   1.000
_cell.angle_alpha   90.00
_cell.angle_beta   90.00
_cell.angle_gamma   90.00
#
_symmetry.space_group_name_H-M   'P 1'
#
loop_
_entity.id
_entity.type
_entity.pdbx_description
1 polymer ?
#
loop_
_entity_poly.entity_id
_entity_poly.type
_entity_poly.pdbx_seq_one_letter_code
_entity_poly.pdbx_strand_id
1 'polypeptide(L)'
;MPFGSFEEAYSNTSTLGYFNSAQALADYAEVLVSLKKNLSAGSSPVIVIVGSYGGTSSAPILYFEDITPHEQYYLIATNDYKEDSMTCYDTIRQSCRIKSSSEVKNDLERIYTSAAQYDKPPIYPVKMICDAIDVASKRTTDILARILAGVAAVKGNETCYDLNQIVTEADIGW
;
A
#
# COMPACT_ATOMS: atom_id res chain seq x y z
N MET A 1 6.25 10.21 -15.18
CA MET A 1 5.03 10.23 -16.01
C MET A 1 5.43 10.53 -17.45
N PRO A 2 5.12 9.69 -18.43
CA PRO A 2 5.26 10.03 -19.84
C PRO A 2 4.56 11.36 -20.12
N PHE A 3 5.14 12.21 -20.96
CA PHE A 3 4.55 13.50 -21.36
C PHE A 3 4.30 14.49 -20.19
N GLY A 4 4.90 14.27 -19.01
CA GLY A 4 4.95 15.26 -17.93
C GLY A 4 3.68 15.43 -17.09
N SER A 5 2.51 14.90 -17.50
CA SER A 5 1.28 14.98 -16.70
C SER A 5 0.37 13.76 -16.83
N PHE A 6 -0.46 13.51 -15.81
CA PHE A 6 -1.49 12.46 -15.86
C PHE A 6 -2.49 12.72 -16.98
N GLU A 7 -2.93 13.97 -17.13
CA GLU A 7 -3.91 14.37 -18.15
C GLU A 7 -3.41 14.01 -19.56
N GLU A 8 -2.14 14.29 -19.83
CA GLU A 8 -1.54 14.01 -21.14
C GLU A 8 -1.26 12.51 -21.34
N ALA A 9 -0.72 11.83 -20.33
CA ALA A 9 -0.43 10.39 -20.39
C ALA A 9 -1.70 9.53 -20.55
N TYR A 10 -2.83 9.94 -19.98
CA TYR A 10 -4.11 9.22 -20.04
C TYR A 10 -5.07 9.77 -21.11
N SER A 11 -4.63 10.75 -21.91
CA SER A 11 -5.50 11.43 -22.87
C SER A 11 -6.10 10.51 -23.95
N ASN A 12 -5.39 9.46 -24.37
CA ASN A 12 -5.86 8.50 -25.35
C ASN A 12 -5.08 7.17 -25.28
N THR A 13 -5.51 6.17 -26.05
CA THR A 13 -4.88 4.83 -26.07
C THR A 13 -3.44 4.83 -26.59
N SER A 14 -3.08 5.77 -27.46
CA SER A 14 -1.73 5.89 -28.01
C SER A 14 -0.76 6.44 -26.96
N THR A 15 -1.12 7.52 -26.27
CA THR A 15 -0.32 8.10 -25.17
C THR A 15 -0.26 7.18 -23.97
N LEU A 16 -1.38 6.54 -23.61
CA LEU A 16 -1.44 5.54 -22.54
C LEU A 16 -0.52 4.34 -22.82
N GLY A 17 -0.34 3.98 -24.10
CA GLY A 17 0.56 2.90 -24.51
C GLY A 17 2.01 3.09 -24.06
N TYR A 18 2.46 4.33 -23.83
CA TYR A 18 3.81 4.63 -23.31
C TYR A 18 3.92 4.49 -21.79
N PHE A 19 2.80 4.38 -21.07
CA PHE A 19 2.77 4.19 -19.63
C PHE A 19 2.92 2.70 -19.26
N ASN A 20 4.12 2.16 -19.46
CA ASN A 20 4.44 0.77 -19.14
C ASN A 20 5.87 0.59 -18.59
N SER A 21 6.14 -0.55 -17.95
CA SER A 21 7.44 -0.82 -17.33
C SER A 21 8.59 -0.94 -18.32
N ALA A 22 8.35 -1.40 -19.55
CA ALA A 22 9.38 -1.51 -20.58
C ALA A 22 9.89 -0.13 -21.02
N GLN A 23 8.99 0.85 -21.15
CA GLN A 23 9.36 2.24 -21.43
C GLN A 23 10.12 2.87 -20.25
N ALA A 24 9.67 2.66 -19.02
CA ALA A 24 10.38 3.13 -17.84
C ALA A 24 11.82 2.58 -17.75
N LEU A 25 12.02 1.30 -18.09
CA LEU A 25 13.36 0.69 -18.17
C LEU A 25 14.22 1.30 -19.29
N ALA A 26 13.62 1.61 -20.44
CA ALA A 26 14.32 2.28 -21.54
C ALA A 26 14.78 3.69 -21.14
N ASP A 27 13.92 4.45 -20.47
CA ASP A 27 14.24 5.79 -19.94
C ASP A 27 15.40 5.74 -18.94
N TYR A 28 15.38 4.78 -18.01
CA TYR A 28 16.49 4.59 -17.07
C TYR A 28 17.80 4.25 -17.78
N ALA A 29 17.77 3.39 -18.81
CA ALA A 29 18.96 3.05 -19.58
C ALA A 29 19.54 4.27 -20.30
N GLU A 30 18.71 5.12 -20.90
CA GLU A 30 19.15 6.34 -21.58
C GLU A 30 19.81 7.31 -20.59
N VAL A 31 19.17 7.58 -19.46
CA VAL A 31 19.72 8.46 -18.41
C VAL A 31 21.05 7.92 -17.89
N LEU A 32 21.15 6.61 -17.60
CA LEU A 32 22.39 6.00 -17.12
C LEU A 32 23.53 6.10 -18.14
N VAL A 33 23.24 5.88 -19.43
CA VAL A 33 24.24 6.01 -20.50
C VAL A 33 24.70 7.47 -20.62
N SER A 34 23.78 8.43 -20.56
CA SER A 34 24.09 9.86 -20.61
C SER A 34 24.97 10.28 -19.43
N LEU A 35 24.59 9.89 -18.20
CA LEU A 35 25.35 10.18 -16.98
C LEU A 35 26.76 9.59 -17.03
N LYS A 36 26.91 8.33 -17.45
CA LYS A 36 28.22 7.69 -17.56
C LYS A 36 29.14 8.41 -18.55
N LYS A 37 28.60 8.88 -19.69
CA LYS A 37 29.37 9.66 -20.66
C LYS A 37 29.77 11.02 -20.09
N ASN A 38 28.82 11.75 -19.50
CA ASN A 38 29.05 13.09 -18.98
C ASN A 38 30.02 13.12 -17.79
N LEU A 39 29.97 12.09 -16.94
CA LEU A 39 30.83 11.97 -15.77
C LEU A 39 32.14 11.20 -16.03
N SER A 40 32.42 10.82 -17.28
CA SER A 40 33.57 9.96 -17.64
C SER A 40 33.65 8.65 -16.83
N ALA A 41 32.49 8.12 -16.43
CA ALA A 41 32.33 6.99 -15.51
C ALA A 41 31.99 5.68 -16.24
N GLY A 42 32.50 5.49 -17.46
CA GLY A 42 32.14 4.36 -18.32
C GLY A 42 32.35 2.98 -17.67
N SER A 43 33.45 2.82 -16.93
CA SER A 43 33.82 1.59 -16.21
C SER A 43 33.20 1.47 -14.81
N SER A 44 32.48 2.49 -14.33
CA SER A 44 31.91 2.46 -12.98
C SER A 44 30.73 1.48 -12.91
N PRO A 45 30.67 0.61 -11.88
CA PRO A 45 29.53 -0.27 -11.66
C PRO A 45 28.28 0.54 -11.33
N VAL A 46 27.11 0.02 -11.71
CA VAL A 46 25.80 0.60 -11.38
C VAL A 46 25.09 -0.38 -10.46
N ILE A 47 24.61 0.13 -9.32
CA ILE A 47 23.77 -0.63 -8.39
C ILE A 47 22.37 -0.04 -8.47
N VAL A 48 21.39 -0.87 -8.78
CA VAL A 48 19.97 -0.49 -8.80
C VAL A 48 19.35 -0.98 -7.50
N ILE A 49 18.77 -0.05 -6.73
CA ILE A 49 18.02 -0.34 -5.51
C ILE A 49 16.54 -0.17 -5.85
N VAL A 50 15.74 -1.18 -5.53
CA VAL A 50 14.32 -1.26 -5.90
C VAL A 50 13.47 -1.62 -4.69
N GLY A 51 12.21 -1.19 -4.68
CA GLY A 51 11.21 -1.52 -3.68
C GLY A 51 9.81 -1.50 -4.30
N SER A 52 8.85 -2.17 -3.66
CA SER A 52 7.45 -2.26 -4.12
C SER A 52 7.39 -2.67 -5.61
N TYR A 53 6.56 -1.99 -6.40
CA TYR A 53 6.38 -2.21 -7.84
C TYR A 53 7.68 -2.10 -8.66
N GLY A 54 8.67 -1.32 -8.18
CA GLY A 54 9.98 -1.22 -8.80
C GLY A 54 10.74 -2.55 -8.81
N GLY A 55 10.54 -3.39 -7.79
CA GLY A 55 11.14 -4.73 -7.73
C GLY A 55 10.58 -5.66 -8.79
N THR A 56 9.26 -5.66 -8.95
CA THR A 56 8.55 -6.45 -9.97
C THR A 56 8.89 -6.02 -11.39
N SER A 57 8.93 -4.71 -11.64
CA SER A 57 9.30 -4.16 -12.95
C SER A 57 10.76 -4.47 -13.35
N SER A 58 11.65 -4.65 -12.36
CA SER A 58 13.09 -4.88 -12.59
C SER A 58 13.48 -6.37 -12.61
N ALA A 59 12.57 -7.27 -12.25
CA ALA A 59 12.83 -8.70 -12.12
C ALA A 59 11.84 -9.50 -13.00
N PRO A 60 12.25 -9.95 -14.20
CA PRO A 60 11.38 -10.63 -15.17
C PRO A 60 10.74 -11.96 -14.72
N ILE A 61 10.97 -12.39 -13.48
CA ILE A 61 10.46 -13.67 -12.93
C ILE A 61 9.04 -13.58 -12.38
N LEU A 62 8.52 -12.35 -12.14
CA LEU A 62 7.20 -12.12 -11.56
C LEU A 62 6.08 -11.94 -12.61
N TYR A 63 6.39 -12.06 -13.90
CA TYR A 63 5.40 -11.96 -14.99
C TYR A 63 4.52 -13.21 -15.17
N PHE A 64 4.62 -14.20 -14.28
CA PHE A 64 3.71 -15.32 -14.29
C PHE A 64 2.46 -14.97 -13.46
N GLU A 65 1.35 -14.81 -14.16
CA GLU A 65 0.01 -14.94 -13.58
C GLU A 65 -0.06 -16.28 -12.81
N ASP A 66 -0.67 -16.28 -11.62
CA ASP A 66 -0.92 -17.44 -10.74
C ASP A 66 0.22 -18.00 -9.85
N ILE A 67 1.30 -17.26 -9.55
CA ILE A 67 2.31 -17.74 -8.57
C ILE A 67 1.77 -17.73 -7.12
N THR A 68 0.98 -16.72 -6.74
CA THR A 68 0.48 -16.55 -5.37
C THR A 68 -1.04 -16.48 -5.34
N PRO A 69 -1.73 -17.19 -4.43
CA PRO A 69 -3.17 -17.07 -4.26
C PRO A 69 -3.60 -15.61 -4.01
N HIS A 70 -4.71 -15.17 -4.61
CA HIS A 70 -5.22 -13.81 -4.53
C HIS A 70 -5.41 -13.28 -3.09
N GLU A 71 -5.60 -14.16 -2.10
CA GLU A 71 -5.86 -13.79 -0.70
C GLU A 71 -4.60 -13.74 0.17
N GLN A 72 -3.44 -14.18 -0.34
CA GLN A 72 -2.24 -14.38 0.46
C GLN A 72 -1.71 -13.08 1.10
N TYR A 73 -1.84 -11.95 0.40
CA TYR A 73 -1.48 -10.62 0.92
C TYR A 73 -2.25 -10.28 2.19
N TYR A 74 -3.57 -10.42 2.17
CA TYR A 74 -4.43 -10.11 3.32
C TYR A 74 -4.21 -11.10 4.47
N LEU A 75 -3.91 -12.36 4.18
CA LEU A 75 -3.54 -13.34 5.21
C LEU A 75 -2.25 -12.96 5.93
N ILE A 76 -1.23 -12.49 5.20
CA ILE A 76 0.02 -12.04 5.81
C ILE A 76 -0.25 -10.80 6.67
N ALA A 77 -0.88 -9.76 6.10
CA ALA A 77 -1.18 -8.53 6.83
C ALA A 77 -2.01 -8.77 8.10
N THR A 78 -2.98 -9.69 8.06
CA THR A 78 -3.81 -10.00 9.23
C THR A 78 -3.09 -10.83 10.29
N ASN A 79 -1.99 -11.53 9.96
CA ASN A 79 -1.18 -12.24 10.96
C ASN A 79 -0.47 -11.27 11.91
N ASP A 80 -0.04 -10.10 11.45
CA ASP A 80 0.61 -9.10 12.32
C ASP A 80 -0.32 -8.68 13.48
N TYR A 81 -1.61 -8.49 13.20
CA TYR A 81 -2.63 -8.21 14.21
C TYR A 81 -2.86 -9.40 15.15
N LYS A 82 -2.75 -10.62 14.64
CA LYS A 82 -2.90 -11.84 15.44
C LYS A 82 -1.73 -12.02 16.41
N GLU A 83 -0.53 -11.62 16.01
CA GLU A 83 0.66 -11.65 16.86
C GLU A 83 0.59 -10.61 17.99
N ASP A 84 -0.02 -9.44 17.76
CA ASP A 84 -0.21 -8.44 18.81
C ASP A 84 -1.42 -8.74 19.72
N SER A 85 -2.60 -9.07 19.17
CA SER A 85 -3.80 -9.40 19.97
C SER A 85 -4.83 -10.26 19.24
N MET A 86 -5.21 -11.38 19.86
CA MET A 86 -6.28 -12.25 19.35
C MET A 86 -7.65 -11.55 19.33
N THR A 87 -7.92 -10.66 20.29
CA THR A 87 -9.21 -9.93 20.36
C THR A 87 -9.30 -8.89 19.24
N CYS A 88 -8.18 -8.20 18.96
CA CYS A 88 -8.02 -7.31 17.82
C CYS A 88 -8.21 -8.07 16.50
N TYR A 89 -7.48 -9.18 16.31
CA TYR A 89 -7.58 -10.04 15.15
C TYR A 89 -9.01 -10.53 14.89
N ASP A 90 -9.69 -11.06 15.91
CA ASP A 90 -11.07 -11.55 15.78
C ASP A 90 -12.05 -10.42 15.46
N THR A 91 -11.82 -9.21 15.96
CA THR A 91 -12.61 -8.01 15.65
C THR A 91 -12.44 -7.60 14.19
N ILE A 92 -11.20 -7.55 13.70
CA ILE A 92 -10.89 -7.24 12.29
C ILE A 92 -11.48 -8.32 11.37
N ARG A 93 -11.33 -9.60 11.71
CA ARG A 93 -11.92 -10.68 10.92
C ARG A 93 -13.44 -10.62 10.85
N GLN A 94 -14.09 -10.16 11.91
CA GLN A 94 -15.53 -9.92 11.93
C GLN A 94 -15.93 -8.72 11.06
N SER A 95 -15.06 -7.72 10.88
CA SER A 95 -15.35 -6.56 10.01
C SER A 95 -15.60 -6.98 8.56
N CYS A 96 -14.95 -8.04 8.07
CA CYS A 96 -15.17 -8.61 6.74
C CYS A 96 -16.60 -9.13 6.52
N ARG A 97 -17.34 -9.44 7.59
CA ARG A 97 -18.71 -9.95 7.54
C ARG A 97 -19.77 -8.86 7.62
N ILE A 98 -19.37 -7.60 7.85
CA ILE A 98 -20.29 -6.47 7.96
C ILE A 98 -20.86 -6.16 6.57
N LYS A 99 -22.19 -5.98 6.50
CA LYS A 99 -22.85 -5.47 5.30
C LYS A 99 -22.57 -3.97 5.20
N SER A 100 -21.57 -3.59 4.42
CA SER A 100 -21.17 -2.22 4.14
C SER A 100 -20.95 -1.98 2.65
N SER A 101 -20.88 -0.71 2.25
CA SER A 101 -20.55 -0.33 0.88
C SER A 101 -19.10 -0.70 0.53
N SER A 102 -18.78 -0.78 -0.76
CA SER A 102 -17.44 -1.07 -1.24
C SER A 102 -16.41 -0.06 -0.75
N GLU A 103 -16.78 1.22 -0.64
CA GLU A 103 -15.91 2.29 -0.18
C GLU A 103 -15.46 2.05 1.26
N VAL A 104 -16.37 1.67 2.15
CA VAL A 104 -16.05 1.37 3.56
C VAL A 104 -15.14 0.16 3.67
N LYS A 105 -15.39 -0.89 2.86
CA LYS A 105 -14.53 -2.09 2.87
C LYS A 105 -13.12 -1.76 2.39
N ASN A 106 -13.01 -1.02 1.29
CA ASN A 106 -11.73 -0.63 0.72
C ASN A 106 -10.94 0.28 1.67
N ASP A 107 -11.60 1.24 2.35
CA ASP A 107 -10.90 2.11 3.31
C ASP A 107 -10.41 1.33 4.53
N LEU A 108 -11.22 0.41 5.08
CA LEU A 108 -10.79 -0.46 6.18
C LEU A 108 -9.64 -1.38 5.78
N GLU A 109 -9.73 -2.02 4.61
CA GLU A 109 -8.64 -2.84 4.07
C GLU A 109 -7.36 -2.02 3.97
N ARG A 110 -7.43 -0.82 3.36
CA ARG A 110 -6.29 0.08 3.23
C ARG A 110 -5.70 0.47 4.58
N ILE A 111 -6.53 0.82 5.56
CA ILE A 111 -6.06 1.18 6.91
C ILE A 111 -5.27 0.02 7.51
N TYR A 112 -5.83 -1.20 7.49
CA TYR A 112 -5.19 -2.33 8.14
C TYR A 112 -3.93 -2.79 7.40
N THR A 113 -3.93 -2.79 6.07
CA THR A 113 -2.77 -3.23 5.30
C THR A 113 -1.65 -2.19 5.31
N SER A 114 -1.97 -0.88 5.28
CA SER A 114 -0.98 0.18 5.47
C SER A 114 -0.37 0.14 6.88
N ALA A 115 -1.17 -0.09 7.91
CA ALA A 115 -0.65 -0.21 9.28
C ALA A 115 0.34 -1.38 9.41
N ALA A 116 0.03 -2.55 8.83
CA ALA A 116 0.95 -3.68 8.78
C ALA A 116 2.23 -3.37 7.97
N GLN A 117 2.10 -2.76 6.80
CA GLN A 117 3.23 -2.41 5.93
C GLN A 117 4.24 -1.47 6.59
N TYR A 118 3.76 -0.56 7.45
CA TYR A 118 4.56 0.47 8.11
C TYR A 118 4.72 0.24 9.63
N ASP A 119 4.55 -0.99 10.11
CA ASP A 119 4.68 -1.32 11.54
C ASP A 119 6.13 -1.36 12.01
N LYS A 120 6.69 -0.18 12.32
CA LYS A 120 8.10 -0.04 12.70
C LYS A 120 8.36 1.17 13.60
N PRO A 121 9.36 1.11 14.50
CA PRO A 121 9.65 2.23 15.39
C PRO A 121 9.88 3.57 14.65
N PRO A 122 9.50 4.71 15.28
CA PRO A 122 9.02 4.84 16.66
C PRO A 122 7.50 4.64 16.84
N ILE A 123 6.75 4.41 15.75
CA ILE A 123 5.30 4.29 15.77
C ILE A 123 4.93 2.86 15.40
N TYR A 124 4.08 2.20 16.17
CA TYR A 124 3.62 0.85 15.85
C TYR A 124 2.12 0.89 15.55
N PRO A 125 1.70 1.24 14.31
CA PRO A 125 0.30 1.34 13.92
C PRO A 125 -0.53 0.10 14.25
N VAL A 126 0.02 -1.11 14.07
CA VAL A 126 -0.70 -2.35 14.40
C VAL A 126 -1.04 -2.38 15.88
N LYS A 127 -0.04 -2.09 16.72
CA LYS A 127 -0.22 -2.00 18.18
C LYS A 127 -1.19 -0.90 18.58
N MET A 128 -1.12 0.28 17.97
CA MET A 128 -2.04 1.38 18.26
C MET A 128 -3.50 1.01 17.97
N ILE A 129 -3.75 0.37 16.84
CA ILE A 129 -5.07 -0.12 16.45
C ILE A 129 -5.55 -1.18 17.45
N CYS A 130 -4.71 -2.17 17.76
CA CYS A 130 -5.07 -3.26 18.64
C CYS A 130 -5.30 -2.83 20.09
N ASP A 131 -4.44 -1.99 20.65
CA ASP A 131 -4.63 -1.43 22.00
C ASP A 131 -5.97 -0.68 22.09
N ALA A 132 -6.34 0.09 21.06
CA ALA A 132 -7.61 0.82 21.03
C ALA A 132 -8.83 -0.13 20.91
N ILE A 133 -8.75 -1.14 20.04
CA ILE A 133 -9.79 -2.18 19.91
C ILE A 133 -9.96 -2.95 21.22
N ASP A 134 -8.86 -3.31 21.89
CA ASP A 134 -8.88 -4.09 23.13
C ASP A 134 -9.41 -3.28 24.31
N VAL A 135 -9.17 -1.97 24.35
CA VAL A 135 -9.83 -1.08 25.30
C VAL A 135 -11.33 -0.99 25.01
N ALA A 136 -11.73 -0.86 23.74
CA ALA A 136 -13.13 -0.79 23.36
C ALA A 136 -13.88 -2.11 23.60
N SER A 137 -13.23 -3.25 23.38
CA SER A 137 -13.84 -4.57 23.52
C SER A 137 -14.27 -4.89 24.95
N LYS A 138 -13.59 -4.28 25.93
CA LYS A 138 -13.94 -4.33 27.36
C LYS A 138 -15.17 -3.47 27.71
N ARG A 139 -15.52 -2.49 26.88
CA ARG A 139 -16.59 -1.51 27.14
C ARG A 139 -17.88 -1.81 26.38
N THR A 140 -17.77 -2.40 25.20
CA THR A 140 -18.92 -2.64 24.32
C THR A 140 -18.78 -3.94 23.55
N THR A 141 -19.91 -4.57 23.25
CA THR A 141 -20.02 -5.73 22.34
C THR A 141 -20.28 -5.30 20.89
N ASP A 142 -20.56 -4.02 20.64
CA ASP A 142 -20.77 -3.52 19.28
C ASP A 142 -19.47 -3.54 18.49
N ILE A 143 -19.47 -4.34 17.43
CA ILE A 143 -18.32 -4.53 16.54
C ILE A 143 -17.94 -3.23 15.83
N LEU A 144 -18.91 -2.40 15.44
CA LEU A 144 -18.65 -1.14 14.73
C LEU A 144 -17.96 -0.14 15.65
N ALA A 145 -18.38 -0.08 16.92
CA ALA A 145 -17.74 0.77 17.91
C ALA A 145 -16.28 0.36 18.19
N ARG A 146 -15.98 -0.95 18.18
CA ARG A 146 -14.61 -1.46 18.32
C ARG A 146 -13.75 -1.10 17.11
N ILE A 147 -14.26 -1.34 15.90
CA ILE A 147 -13.57 -0.98 14.65
C ILE A 147 -13.30 0.53 14.60
N LEU A 148 -14.30 1.34 14.94
CA LEU A 148 -14.17 2.80 14.95
C LEU A 148 -13.09 3.26 15.93
N ALA A 149 -12.96 2.61 17.09
CA ALA A 149 -11.89 2.92 18.04
C ALA A 149 -10.49 2.66 17.44
N GLY A 150 -10.33 1.54 16.71
CA GLY A 150 -9.11 1.24 15.97
C GLY A 150 -8.81 2.26 14.87
N VAL A 151 -9.81 2.63 14.07
CA VAL A 151 -9.69 3.65 13.00
C VAL A 151 -9.30 5.01 13.59
N ALA A 152 -9.96 5.43 14.67
CA ALA A 152 -9.68 6.71 15.33
C ALA A 152 -8.27 6.78 15.92
N ALA A 153 -7.68 5.63 16.29
CA ALA A 153 -6.32 5.57 16.82
C ALA A 153 -5.26 6.00 15.78
N VAL A 154 -5.52 5.77 14.48
CA VAL A 154 -4.58 6.06 13.40
C VAL A 154 -4.98 7.27 12.53
N LYS A 155 -6.27 7.48 12.29
CA LYS A 155 -6.77 8.63 11.50
C LYS A 155 -7.11 9.86 12.37
N GLY A 156 -7.06 9.73 13.69
CA GLY A 156 -7.51 10.77 14.62
C GLY A 156 -9.00 10.64 14.95
N ASN A 157 -9.42 11.21 16.08
CA ASN A 157 -10.79 11.11 16.57
C ASN A 157 -11.70 12.17 15.91
N GLU A 158 -12.21 11.83 14.73
CA GLU A 158 -13.08 12.69 13.94
C GLU A 158 -14.55 12.29 14.04
N THR A 159 -15.46 13.24 13.78
CA THR A 159 -16.91 12.98 13.71
C THR A 159 -17.32 12.33 12.39
N CYS A 160 -16.50 12.47 11.35
CA CYS A 160 -16.70 11.88 10.03
C CYS A 160 -15.35 11.58 9.38
N TYR A 161 -15.27 10.47 8.63
CA TYR A 161 -14.07 10.10 7.88
C TYR A 161 -14.36 10.17 6.40
N ASP A 162 -13.55 10.93 5.67
CA ASP A 162 -13.59 10.91 4.21
C ASP A 162 -12.96 9.60 3.71
N LEU A 163 -13.74 8.85 2.92
CA LEU A 163 -13.36 7.57 2.33
C LEU A 163 -12.84 7.74 0.90
N ASN A 164 -12.96 8.93 0.32
CA ASN A 164 -12.53 9.23 -1.05
C ASN A 164 -11.07 9.68 -1.15
N GLN A 165 -10.36 9.77 -0.02
CA GLN A 165 -8.93 10.07 -0.01
C GLN A 165 -8.11 8.83 -0.38
N ILE A 166 -8.15 8.47 -1.66
CA ILE A 166 -7.20 7.54 -2.26
C ILE A 166 -5.93 8.35 -2.53
N VAL A 167 -5.06 8.49 -1.52
CA VAL A 167 -3.67 8.87 -1.79
C VAL A 167 -2.96 7.59 -2.21
N THR A 168 -2.71 7.44 -3.50
CA THR A 168 -1.92 6.33 -4.04
C THR A 168 -0.44 6.59 -3.79
N GLU A 169 0.37 5.52 -3.76
CA GLU A 169 1.85 5.65 -3.76
C GLU A 169 2.31 6.58 -4.90
N ALA A 170 1.62 6.55 -6.05
CA ALA A 170 1.86 7.45 -7.18
C ALA A 170 1.55 8.92 -6.88
N ASP A 171 0.58 9.24 -6.03
CA ASP A 171 0.25 10.62 -5.64
C ASP A 171 1.31 11.25 -4.73
N ILE A 172 2.03 10.42 -3.96
CA ILE A 172 3.11 10.84 -3.06
C ILE A 172 4.52 10.59 -3.63
N GLY A 173 4.61 10.13 -4.88
CA GLY A 173 5.87 9.97 -5.62
C GLY A 173 6.68 8.73 -5.26
N TRP A 174 6.00 7.66 -4.83
CA TRP A 174 6.58 6.33 -4.60
C TRP A 174 6.29 5.40 -5.77
#